data_AF-A0A7C0U7U5-F1
#
_entry.id   AF-A0A7C0U7U5-F1
#
_cell.length_a   1.000
_cell.length_b   1.000
_cell.length_c   1.000
_cell.angle_alpha   90.00
_cell.angle_beta   90.00
_cell.angle_gamma   90.00
#
_symmetry.space_group_name_H-M   'P 1'
#
loop_
_entity.id
_entity.type
_entity.pdbx_description
1 polymer ?
#
loop_
_entity_poly.entity_id
_entity_poly.type
_entity_poly.pdbx_seq_one_letter_code
_entity_poly.pdbx_strand_id
1 'polypeptide(L)'
;MRSLTVFKKEIKLYFVSPIAYVVILIFSVITGIIFYALVASYSILSMRYGGQPSYWITLSPNEMIIRPLFHNMAITSLFILPLLT
;
A
#
# COMPACT_ATOMS: atom_id res chain seq x y z
N MET A 1 26.32 20.07 -25.55
CA MET A 1 25.67 18.74 -25.36
C MET A 1 26.26 17.92 -24.18
N ARG A 2 26.76 18.54 -23.10
CA ARG A 2 27.32 17.80 -21.93
C ARG A 2 26.28 17.48 -20.84
N SER A 3 25.23 18.28 -20.72
CA SER A 3 24.15 18.12 -19.74
C SER A 3 23.43 16.76 -19.85
N LEU A 4 23.15 16.30 -21.08
CA LEU A 4 22.51 15.00 -21.34
C LEU A 4 23.30 13.79 -20.80
N THR A 5 24.64 13.87 -20.79
CA THR A 5 25.49 12.78 -20.31
C THR A 5 25.51 12.68 -18.78
N VAL A 6 25.47 13.84 -18.09
CA VAL A 6 25.38 13.89 -16.62
C VAL A 6 24.01 13.38 -16.17
N PHE A 7 22.94 13.83 -16.83
CA PHE A 7 21.57 13.40 -16.53
C PHE A 7 21.37 11.88 -16.67
N LYS A 8 21.93 11.26 -17.73
CA LYS A 8 21.91 9.80 -17.89
C LYS A 8 22.69 9.07 -16.80
N LYS A 9 23.80 9.63 -16.33
CA LYS A 9 24.65 9.02 -15.30
C LYS A 9 23.95 9.05 -13.94
N GLU A 10 23.31 10.16 -13.60
CA GLU A 10 22.57 10.31 -12.34
C GLU A 10 21.31 9.47 -12.31
N ILE A 11 20.51 9.43 -13.39
CA ILE A 11 19.36 8.51 -13.48
C ILE A 11 19.82 7.06 -13.30
N LYS A 12 20.92 6.67 -13.93
CA LYS A 12 21.44 5.31 -13.78
C LYS A 12 21.90 5.04 -12.35
N LEU A 13 22.52 6.00 -11.66
CA LEU A 13 22.89 5.89 -10.25
C LEU A 13 21.66 5.84 -9.31
N TYR A 14 20.60 6.59 -9.62
CA TYR A 14 19.32 6.55 -8.89
C TYR A 14 18.62 5.19 -9.02
N PHE A 15 18.61 4.59 -10.21
CA PHE A 15 18.06 3.23 -10.43
C PHE A 15 19.03 2.10 -10.07
N VAL A 16 20.31 2.40 -9.84
CA VAL A 16 21.31 1.45 -9.30
C VAL A 16 21.34 1.49 -7.77
N SER A 17 20.71 2.50 -7.15
CA SER A 17 20.56 2.59 -5.70
C SER A 17 19.77 1.37 -5.17
N PRO A 18 20.43 0.45 -4.42
CA PRO A 18 19.75 -0.71 -3.85
C PRO A 18 18.58 -0.32 -2.94
N ILE A 19 18.61 0.91 -2.42
CA ILE A 19 17.64 1.47 -1.47
C ILE A 19 16.25 1.55 -2.09
N ALA A 20 16.10 1.94 -3.36
CA ALA A 20 14.78 2.05 -3.99
C ALA A 20 14.07 0.69 -4.04
N TYR A 21 14.80 -0.38 -4.37
CA TYR A 21 14.26 -1.74 -4.38
C TYR A 21 13.90 -2.24 -2.99
N VAL A 22 14.74 -1.97 -1.99
CA VAL A 22 14.47 -2.32 -0.59
C VAL A 22 13.22 -1.59 -0.09
N VAL A 23 13.09 -0.31 -0.41
CA VAL A 23 11.93 0.51 -0.06
C VAL A 23 10.65 -0.03 -0.70
N ILE A 24 10.67 -0.35 -1.99
CA ILE A 24 9.50 -0.94 -2.68
C ILE A 24 9.12 -2.28 -2.06
N LEU A 25 10.11 -3.12 -1.74
CA LEU A 25 9.88 -4.41 -1.11
C LEU A 25 9.22 -4.25 0.26
N ILE A 26 9.76 -3.37 1.11
CA ILE A 26 9.21 -3.10 2.44
C ILE A 26 7.79 -2.53 2.33
N PHE A 27 7.57 -1.55 1.46
CA PHE A 27 6.25 -0.97 1.22
C PHE A 27 5.23 -2.03 0.78
N SER A 28 5.63 -2.90 -0.15
CA SER A 28 4.77 -3.96 -0.68
C SER A 28 4.44 -5.00 0.39
N VAL A 29 5.41 -5.40 1.22
CA VAL A 29 5.19 -6.32 2.34
C VAL A 29 4.25 -5.73 3.39
N ILE A 30 4.47 -4.49 3.82
CA ILE A 30 3.60 -3.83 4.81
C ILE A 30 2.18 -3.70 4.28
N THR A 31 2.04 -3.19 3.05
CA THR A 31 0.72 -3.04 2.41
C THR A 31 0.02 -4.38 2.25
N GLY A 32 0.76 -5.43 1.87
CA GLY A 32 0.23 -6.79 1.73
C GLY A 32 -0.27 -7.37 3.04
N ILE A 33 0.46 -7.18 4.15
CA ILE A 33 0.04 -7.63 5.49
C ILE A 33 -1.24 -6.89 5.93
N ILE A 34 -1.31 -5.57 5.72
CA ILE A 34 -2.48 -4.76 6.06
C ILE A 34 -3.69 -5.20 5.23
N PHE A 35 -3.50 -5.38 3.93
CA PHE A 35 -4.56 -5.87 3.04
C PHE A 35 -5.09 -7.23 3.48
N TYR A 36 -4.20 -8.18 3.78
CA TYR A 36 -4.57 -9.49 4.29
C TYR A 36 -5.39 -9.39 5.59
N ALA A 37 -4.97 -8.55 6.54
CA ALA A 37 -5.68 -8.36 7.81
C ALA A 37 -7.09 -7.78 7.60
N LEU A 38 -7.25 -6.81 6.70
CA LEU A 38 -8.55 -6.22 6.35
C LEU A 38 -9.48 -7.25 5.71
N VAL A 39 -8.96 -8.05 4.76
CA VAL A 39 -9.73 -9.11 4.08
C VAL A 39 -10.14 -10.21 5.06
N ALA A 40 -9.24 -10.65 5.93
CA ALA A 40 -9.55 -11.64 6.96
C ALA A 40 -10.66 -11.15 7.90
N SER A 41 -10.57 -9.89 8.34
CA SER A 41 -11.58 -9.26 9.18
C SER A 41 -12.93 -9.16 8.47
N TYR A 42 -12.92 -8.72 7.20
CA TYR A 42 -14.11 -8.64 6.36
C TYR A 42 -14.76 -10.02 6.17
N SER A 43 -13.98 -11.07 5.93
CA SER A 43 -14.47 -12.44 5.77
C SER A 43 -15.20 -12.94 7.03
N ILE A 44 -14.67 -12.66 8.22
CA ILE A 44 -15.33 -13.05 9.47
C ILE A 44 -16.63 -12.26 9.65
N LEU A 45 -16.61 -10.96 9.36
CA LEU A 45 -17.79 -10.10 9.50
C LEU A 45 -18.88 -10.49 8.50
N SER A 46 -18.52 -10.76 7.24
CA SER A 46 -19.46 -11.19 6.21
C SER A 46 -20.11 -12.53 6.54
N MET A 47 -19.39 -13.47 7.16
CA MET A 47 -19.98 -14.71 7.64
C MET A 47 -20.93 -14.52 8.82
N ARG A 48 -20.64 -13.58 9.73
CA ARG A 48 -21.49 -13.29 10.90
C ARG A 48 -22.79 -12.57 10.53
N TYR A 49 -22.73 -11.60 9.63
CA TYR A 49 -23.89 -10.79 9.25
C TYR A 49 -24.54 -11.22 7.94
N GLY A 50 -23.91 -12.08 7.14
CA GLY A 50 -24.48 -12.59 5.88
C GLY A 50 -25.74 -13.46 6.06
N GLY A 51 -26.01 -13.92 7.28
CA GLY A 51 -27.24 -14.66 7.63
C GLY A 51 -28.36 -13.81 8.23
N GLN A 52 -28.11 -12.53 8.55
CA GLN A 52 -29.12 -11.64 9.14
C GLN A 52 -29.45 -10.52 8.15
N PRO A 53 -30.70 -10.42 7.65
CA PRO A 53 -31.15 -9.29 6.83
C PRO A 53 -31.39 -8.07 7.74
N SER A 54 -30.34 -7.60 8.41
CA SER A 54 -30.34 -6.29 9.06
C SER A 54 -30.17 -5.25 7.97
N TYR A 55 -31.28 -4.62 7.59
CA TYR A 55 -31.41 -3.53 6.62
C TYR A 55 -30.41 -2.35 6.77
N TRP A 56 -29.64 -2.34 7.86
CA TRP A 56 -28.78 -1.24 8.29
C TRP A 56 -27.27 -1.55 8.16
N ILE A 57 -26.89 -2.80 7.91
CA ILE A 57 -25.48 -3.22 7.85
C ILE A 57 -25.15 -3.57 6.40
N THR A 58 -24.80 -2.55 5.62
CA THR A 58 -24.23 -2.75 4.27
C THR A 58 -22.75 -3.07 4.42
N LEU A 59 -22.40 -4.36 4.42
CA LEU A 59 -21.00 -4.81 4.40
C LEU A 59 -20.38 -4.62 3.02
N SER A 60 -20.14 -3.38 2.62
CA SER A 60 -19.46 -3.07 1.36
C SER A 60 -17.96 -3.31 1.47
N PRO A 61 -17.35 -4.14 0.61
CA PRO A 61 -15.90 -4.30 0.54
C PRO A 61 -15.17 -2.97 0.34
N ASN A 62 -15.79 -2.01 -0.36
CA ASN A 62 -15.20 -0.70 -0.60
C ASN A 62 -15.01 0.10 0.70
N GLU A 63 -15.98 0.03 1.62
CA GLU A 63 -15.91 0.77 2.87
C GLU A 63 -14.99 0.10 3.89
N MET A 64 -15.00 -1.23 3.93
CA MET A 64 -14.27 -2.01 4.93
C MET A 64 -12.85 -2.39 4.55
N ILE A 65 -12.55 -2.48 3.26
CA ILE A 65 -11.23 -2.90 2.77
C ILE A 65 -10.58 -1.71 2.05
N ILE A 66 -11.22 -1.17 1.01
CA ILE A 66 -10.58 -0.20 0.12
C ILE A 66 -10.27 1.12 0.83
N ARG A 67 -11.26 1.75 1.49
CA ARG A 67 -11.05 3.02 2.21
C ARG A 67 -9.94 2.92 3.28
N PRO A 68 -9.97 1.96 4.22
CA PRO A 68 -8.91 1.86 5.22
C PRO A 68 -7.57 1.44 4.61
N LEU A 69 -7.55 0.64 3.55
CA LEU A 69 -6.31 0.28 2.85
C LEU A 69 -5.60 1.54 2.32
N PHE A 70 -6.31 2.39 1.56
CA PHE A 70 -5.72 3.62 1.02
C PHE A 70 -5.26 4.59 2.10
N HIS A 71 -6.00 4.68 3.21
CA HIS A 71 -5.58 5.49 4.36
C HIS A 71 -4.27 4.98 4.97
N ASN A 72 -4.16 3.67 5.20
CA ASN A 72 -2.94 3.05 5.73
C ASN A 72 -1.77 3.12 4.74
N MET A 73 -2.02 3.01 3.44
CA MET A 73 -0.99 3.19 2.40
C MET A 73 -0.45 4.62 2.38
N ALA A 74 -1.30 5.63 2.57
CA ALA A 74 -0.87 7.03 2.66
C ALA A 74 0.03 7.25 3.87
N ILE A 75 -0.34 6.71 5.03
CA ILE A 75 0.48 6.76 6.25
C ILE A 75 1.82 6.03 6.05
N THR A 76 1.78 4.82 5.51
CA THR A 76 2.99 4.01 5.25
C THR A 76 3.93 4.72 4.29
N SER A 77 3.39 5.34 3.23
CA SER A 77 4.17 6.16 2.30
C SER A 77 4.86 7.33 3.01
N LEU A 78 4.19 7.98 3.96
CA LEU A 78 4.75 9.12 4.70
C LEU A 78 6.00 8.74 5.52
N PHE A 79 6.06 7.50 6.02
CA PHE A 79 7.25 6.98 6.72
C PHE A 79 8.37 6.55 5.76
N ILE A 80 8.03 6.14 4.54
CA ILE A 80 8.96 5.57 3.58
C ILE A 80 9.59 6.63 2.67
N LEU A 81 8.86 7.68 2.31
CA LEU A 81 9.35 8.80 1.50
C LEU A 81 10.70 9.38 1.98
N PRO A 82 10.94 9.64 3.29
CA PRO A 82 12.23 10.16 3.74
C PRO A 82 13.40 9.19 3.55
N LEU A 83 13.16 7.87 3.37
CA LEU A 83 14.21 6.88 3.09
C LEU A 83 14.71 6.91 1.64
N LEU A 84 13.98 7.59 0.74
CA LEU A 84 14.31 7.70 -0.68
C LEU A 84 15.21 8.91 -1.01
N THR A 85 15.45 9.79 -0.04
CA THR A 85 16.28 11.01 -0.19
C THR A 85 17.66 10.77 0.41
#